data_AF-A0A968GXU2-F1
#
_entry.id   AF-A0A968GXU2-F1
#
_cell.length_a   1.000
_cell.length_b   1.000
_cell.length_c   1.000
_cell.angle_alpha   90.00
_cell.angle_beta   90.00
_cell.angle_gamma   90.00
#
_symmetry.space_group_name_H-M   'P 1'
#
loop_
_entity.id
_entity.type
_entity.pdbx_description
1 polymer ?
#
loop_
_entity_poly.entity_id
_entity_poly.type
_entity_poly.pdbx_seq_one_letter_code
_entity_poly.pdbx_strand_id
1 'polypeptide(L)'
;MEKAQRLTFRAALASAVLTLAFLLALLATPLMAPLPTEWRGAADYAAAFEPLTMLAIVASLLLVPPVLVLLGALHAAAPPEHRLATVIALIFGGVYGAIISANDYLQLVTVRGSLLAGQLEGLDPFVWTNPYGVFGALEALGYLSHSPH
;
A
#
# COMPACT_ATOMS: atom_id res chain seq x y z
N MET A 1 24.19 -14.36 16.25
CA MET A 1 24.32 -13.83 14.89
C MET A 1 23.49 -14.59 13.86
N GLU A 2 23.54 -15.93 13.83
CA GLU A 2 22.83 -16.75 12.83
C GLU A 2 21.29 -16.54 12.78
N LYS A 3 20.62 -16.43 13.93
CA LYS A 3 19.16 -16.19 13.98
C LYS A 3 18.75 -14.85 13.37
N ALA A 4 19.54 -13.80 13.61
CA ALA A 4 19.29 -12.47 13.05
C ALA A 4 19.47 -12.46 11.52
N GLN A 5 20.54 -13.09 11.02
CA GLN A 5 20.78 -13.23 9.58
C GLN A 5 19.68 -14.03 8.88
N ARG A 6 19.22 -15.14 9.49
CA ARG A 6 18.09 -15.93 8.97
C ARG A 6 16.78 -15.13 8.93
N LEU A 7 16.52 -14.30 9.95
CA LEU A 7 15.34 -13.42 9.97
C LEU A 7 15.41 -12.37 8.86
N THR A 8 16.54 -11.67 8.72
CA THR A 8 16.73 -10.65 7.68
C THR A 8 16.61 -11.26 6.28
N PHE A 9 17.20 -12.44 6.05
CA PHE A 9 17.07 -13.15 4.78
C PHE A 9 15.62 -13.52 4.46
N ARG A 10 14.87 -14.02 5.45
CA ARG A 10 13.44 -14.33 5.29
C ARG A 10 12.62 -13.08 5.00
N ALA A 11 12.90 -11.97 5.68
CA ALA A 11 12.24 -10.70 5.43
C ALA A 11 12.57 -10.15 4.03
N ALA A 12 13.81 -10.28 3.58
CA ALA A 12 14.24 -9.94 2.21
C ALA A 12 13.45 -10.73 1.16
N LEU A 13 13.42 -12.06 1.32
CA LEU A 13 12.72 -12.95 0.40
C LEU A 13 11.21 -12.70 0.40
N ALA A 14 10.61 -12.56 1.59
CA ALA A 14 9.19 -12.24 1.72
C ALA A 14 8.85 -10.90 1.05
N SER A 15 9.67 -9.87 1.27
CA SER A 15 9.47 -8.56 0.64
C SER A 15 9.54 -8.67 -0.89
N ALA A 16 10.55 -9.35 -1.43
CA ALA A 16 10.69 -9.52 -2.87
C ALA A 16 9.48 -10.26 -3.50
N VAL A 17 9.03 -11.36 -2.88
CA VAL A 17 7.88 -12.12 -3.35
C VAL A 17 6.59 -11.31 -3.27
N LEU A 18 6.36 -10.60 -2.16
CA LEU A 18 5.15 -9.81 -1.96
C LEU A 18 5.10 -8.58 -2.84
N THR A 19 6.25 -7.93 -3.11
CA THR A 19 6.35 -6.86 -4.11
C THR A 19 5.99 -7.38 -5.49
N LEU A 20 6.51 -8.55 -5.88
CA LEU A 20 6.16 -9.16 -7.17
C LEU A 20 4.66 -9.49 -7.24
N ALA A 21 4.10 -10.08 -6.18
CA ALA A 21 2.67 -10.39 -6.10
C ALA A 21 1.81 -9.12 -6.19
N PHE A 22 2.20 -8.05 -5.48
CA PHE A 22 1.54 -6.74 -5.56
C PHE A 22 1.55 -6.20 -6.99
N LEU A 23 2.71 -6.14 -7.64
CA LEU A 23 2.84 -5.62 -9.01
C LEU A 23 2.03 -6.44 -10.01
N LEU A 24 2.08 -7.77 -9.91
CA LEU A 24 1.32 -8.66 -10.79
C LEU A 24 -0.19 -8.47 -10.59
N ALA A 25 -0.67 -8.40 -9.35
CA ALA A 25 -2.08 -8.18 -9.05
C ALA A 25 -2.56 -6.79 -9.50
N LEU A 26 -1.72 -5.76 -9.31
CA LEU A 26 -2.01 -4.40 -9.76
C LEU A 26 -2.14 -4.35 -11.30
N LEU A 27 -1.20 -4.96 -12.02
CA LEU A 27 -1.23 -5.04 -13.49
C LEU A 27 -2.37 -5.93 -14.01
N ALA A 28 -2.81 -6.93 -13.25
CA ALA A 28 -3.93 -7.78 -13.61
C ALA A 28 -5.30 -7.12 -13.36
N THR A 29 -5.38 -6.13 -12.46
CA THR A 29 -6.63 -5.43 -12.10
C THR A 29 -7.46 -4.99 -13.31
N PRO A 30 -6.92 -4.28 -14.33
CA PRO A 30 -7.71 -3.88 -15.50
C PRO A 30 -8.22 -5.04 -16.37
N LEU A 31 -7.60 -6.23 -16.26
CA LEU A 31 -8.06 -7.44 -16.96
C LEU A 31 -9.23 -8.11 -16.23
N MET A 32 -9.38 -7.84 -14.93
CA MET A 32 -10.36 -8.48 -14.04
C MET A 32 -11.61 -7.62 -13.90
N ALA A 33 -11.44 -6.30 -13.82
CA ALA A 33 -12.52 -5.33 -13.79
C ALA A 33 -12.16 -4.15 -14.69
N PRO A 34 -13.01 -3.80 -15.67
CA PRO A 34 -12.85 -2.58 -16.46
C PRO A 34 -13.30 -1.38 -15.63
N LEU A 35 -12.57 -1.10 -14.54
CA LEU A 35 -12.81 0.08 -13.71
C LEU A 35 -12.71 1.31 -14.60
N PRO A 36 -13.66 2.27 -14.49
CA PRO A 36 -13.64 3.45 -15.34
C PRO A 36 -12.34 4.23 -15.10
N THR A 37 -11.71 4.67 -16.20
CA THR A 37 -10.44 5.44 -16.18
C THR A 37 -10.61 6.82 -15.54
N GLU A 38 -11.84 7.29 -15.44
CA GLU A 38 -12.23 8.54 -14.79
C GLU A 38 -13.19 8.21 -13.65
N TRP A 39 -13.05 8.93 -12.54
CA TRP A 39 -13.96 8.79 -11.42
C TRP A 39 -15.35 9.33 -11.77
N ARG A 40 -16.38 8.48 -11.69
CA ARG A 40 -17.79 8.82 -11.96
C ARG A 40 -18.71 8.65 -10.74
N GLY A 41 -18.12 8.40 -9.57
CA GLY A 41 -18.82 8.21 -8.30
C GLY A 41 -18.88 6.75 -7.82
N ALA A 42 -19.22 6.56 -6.54
CA ALA A 42 -19.26 5.24 -5.91
C ALA A 42 -20.24 4.24 -6.57
N ALA A 43 -21.33 4.71 -7.19
CA ALA A 43 -22.30 3.84 -7.85
C ALA A 43 -21.70 3.12 -9.08
N ASP A 44 -21.01 3.86 -9.94
CA ASP A 44 -20.31 3.30 -11.11
C ASP A 44 -19.17 2.37 -10.67
N TYR A 45 -18.44 2.76 -9.62
CA TYR A 45 -17.41 1.91 -9.03
C TYR A 45 -17.98 0.60 -8.49
N ALA A 46 -19.10 0.64 -7.76
CA ALA A 46 -19.76 -0.53 -7.22
C ALA A 46 -20.27 -1.47 -8.33
N ALA A 47 -20.79 -0.92 -9.43
CA ALA A 47 -21.25 -1.71 -10.57
C ALA A 47 -20.11 -2.45 -11.29
N ALA A 48 -18.90 -1.88 -11.29
CA ALA A 48 -17.70 -2.48 -11.88
C ALA A 48 -16.84 -3.25 -10.87
N PHE A 49 -17.22 -3.29 -9.59
CA PHE A 49 -16.39 -3.83 -8.53
C PHE A 49 -16.31 -5.36 -8.59
N GLU A 50 -15.10 -5.88 -8.74
CA GLU A 50 -14.81 -7.30 -8.60
C GLU A 50 -13.95 -7.55 -7.35
N PRO A 51 -14.39 -8.39 -6.39
CA PRO A 51 -13.67 -8.63 -5.15
C PRO A 51 -12.22 -9.09 -5.34
N LEU A 52 -11.91 -9.77 -6.44
CA LEU A 52 -10.56 -10.23 -6.74
C LEU A 52 -9.57 -9.09 -7.08
N THR A 53 -10.06 -7.90 -7.44
CA THR A 53 -9.22 -6.70 -7.63
C THR A 53 -8.52 -6.27 -6.34
N MET A 54 -9.02 -6.71 -5.18
CA MET A 54 -8.43 -6.45 -3.86
C MET A 54 -7.14 -7.25 -3.60
N LEU A 55 -6.74 -8.18 -4.48
CA LEU A 55 -5.52 -8.96 -4.32
C LEU A 55 -4.25 -8.10 -4.23
N ALA A 56 -4.19 -6.99 -4.97
CA ALA A 56 -3.08 -6.04 -4.88
C ALA A 56 -3.00 -5.43 -3.48
N ILE A 57 -4.14 -5.03 -2.92
CA ILE A 57 -4.23 -4.45 -1.58
C ILE A 57 -3.84 -5.46 -0.50
N VAL A 58 -4.26 -6.73 -0.63
CA VAL A 58 -3.82 -7.80 0.29
C VAL A 58 -2.31 -7.99 0.24
N ALA A 59 -1.72 -8.04 -0.96
CA ALA A 59 -0.28 -8.20 -1.12
C ALA A 59 0.49 -6.99 -0.54
N SER A 60 -0.01 -5.77 -0.75
CA SER A 60 0.53 -4.53 -0.19
C SER A 60 0.52 -4.55 1.35
N LEU A 61 -0.61 -4.90 1.97
CA LEU A 61 -0.72 -4.96 3.43
C LEU A 61 0.26 -5.97 4.05
N LEU A 62 0.42 -7.14 3.41
CA LEU A 62 1.36 -8.17 3.85
C LEU A 62 2.81 -7.79 3.62
N LEU A 63 3.10 -6.89 2.67
CA LEU A 63 4.45 -6.42 2.34
C LEU A 63 5.03 -5.49 3.42
N VAL A 64 4.20 -4.77 4.17
CA VAL A 64 4.67 -3.78 5.15
C VAL A 64 5.56 -4.37 6.25
N PRO A 65 5.16 -5.44 6.99
CA PRO A 65 5.98 -5.99 8.06
C PRO A 65 7.39 -6.43 7.64
N PRO A 66 7.59 -7.23 6.56
CA PRO A 66 8.93 -7.65 6.17
C PRO A 66 9.80 -6.49 5.70
N VAL A 67 9.23 -5.44 5.09
CA VAL A 67 9.98 -4.21 4.74
C VAL A 67 10.45 -3.47 5.99
N LEU A 68 9.61 -3.34 7.03
CA LEU A 68 10.04 -2.71 8.29
C LEU A 68 11.13 -3.51 9.01
N VAL A 69 11.06 -4.84 8.97
CA VAL A 69 12.14 -5.72 9.47
C VAL A 69 13.44 -5.50 8.71
N LEU A 70 13.38 -5.34 7.38
CA LEU A 70 14.55 -5.03 6.56
C LEU A 70 15.16 -3.67 6.91
N LEU A 71 14.35 -2.62 7.06
CA LEU A 71 14.83 -1.29 7.44
C LEU A 71 15.49 -1.30 8.82
N GLY A 72 14.89 -2.02 9.79
CA GLY A 72 15.48 -2.20 11.11
C GLY A 72 16.83 -2.95 11.05
N ALA A 73 16.89 -4.03 10.26
CA ALA A 73 18.13 -4.78 10.05
C ALA A 73 19.22 -3.94 9.36
N LEU A 74 18.84 -3.11 8.37
CA LEU A 74 19.74 -2.19 7.69
C LEU A 74 20.31 -1.16 8.66
N HIS A 75 19.47 -0.56 9.50
CA HIS A 75 19.93 0.37 10.53
C HIS A 75 20.88 -0.29 11.54
N ALA A 76 20.57 -1.53 11.97
CA ALA A 76 21.42 -2.28 12.90
C ALA A 76 22.79 -2.65 12.31
N ALA A 77 22.88 -2.82 10.99
CA ALA A 77 24.11 -3.14 10.28
C ALA A 77 24.87 -1.91 9.76
N ALA A 78 24.31 -0.71 9.85
CA ALA A 78 24.88 0.49 9.25
C ALA A 78 26.16 0.97 9.97
N PRO A 79 27.22 1.34 9.24
CA PRO A 79 28.38 1.99 9.83
C PRO A 79 28.01 3.38 10.38
N PRO A 80 28.83 3.95 11.29
CA PRO A 80 28.52 5.24 11.95
C PRO A 80 28.20 6.38 10.96
N GLU A 81 28.92 6.45 9.84
CA GLU A 81 28.71 7.45 8.77
C GLU A 81 27.31 7.40 8.11
N HIS A 82 26.62 6.26 8.15
CA HIS A 82 25.29 6.09 7.55
C HIS A 82 24.17 5.96 8.59
N ARG A 83 24.50 6.03 9.89
CA ARG A 83 23.54 5.77 10.95
C ARG A 83 22.38 6.77 10.98
N LEU A 84 22.68 8.04 10.68
CA LEU A 84 21.66 9.08 10.56
C LEU A 84 20.71 8.82 9.38
N ALA A 85 21.25 8.49 8.20
CA ALA A 85 20.44 8.22 7.02
C ALA A 85 19.53 7.00 7.23
N THR A 86 20.05 5.92 7.81
CA THR A 86 19.27 4.70 8.06
C THR A 86 18.20 4.85 9.14
N VAL A 87 18.43 5.67 10.18
CA VAL A 87 17.37 5.95 11.18
C VAL A 87 16.26 6.82 10.59
N ILE A 88 16.61 7.80 9.74
CA ILE A 88 15.63 8.59 8.99
C ILE A 88 14.79 7.66 8.11
N ALA A 89 15.43 6.77 7.34
CA ALA A 89 14.72 5.79 6.51
C ALA A 89 13.78 4.89 7.33
N LEU A 90 14.20 4.45 8.53
CA LEU A 90 13.35 3.65 9.42
C LEU A 90 12.13 4.44 9.93
N ILE A 91 12.30 5.70 10.32
CA ILE A 91 11.21 6.56 10.80
C ILE A 91 10.20 6.80 9.68
N PHE A 92 10.66 7.25 8.51
CA PHE A 92 9.77 7.52 7.37
C PHE A 92 9.12 6.24 6.86
N GLY A 93 9.87 5.12 6.80
CA GLY A 93 9.32 3.81 6.45
C GLY A 93 8.24 3.35 7.43
N GLY A 94 8.42 3.61 8.74
CA GLY A 94 7.42 3.32 9.76
C GLY A 94 6.14 4.13 9.61
N VAL A 95 6.28 5.45 9.40
CA VAL A 95 5.13 6.35 9.13
C VAL A 95 4.39 5.94 7.86
N TYR A 96 5.13 5.71 6.77
CA TYR A 96 4.57 5.22 5.51
C TYR A 96 3.84 3.89 5.70
N GLY A 97 4.49 2.93 6.38
CA GLY A 97 3.93 1.62 6.69
C GLY A 97 2.62 1.70 7.46
N ALA A 98 2.51 2.60 8.43
CA ALA A 98 1.29 2.83 9.19
C ALA A 98 0.16 3.41 8.30
N ILE A 99 0.47 4.41 7.49
CA ILE A 99 -0.51 5.05 6.57
C ILE A 99 -1.02 4.04 5.55
N ILE A 100 -0.13 3.31 4.88
CA ILE A 100 -0.54 2.36 3.84
C ILE A 100 -1.31 1.18 4.43
N SER A 101 -0.90 0.68 5.61
CA SER A 101 -1.64 -0.40 6.29
C SER A 101 -3.05 0.04 6.70
N ALA A 102 -3.20 1.28 7.18
CA ALA A 102 -4.51 1.82 7.51
C ALA A 102 -5.40 1.96 6.27
N ASN A 103 -4.85 2.46 5.16
CA ASN A 103 -5.56 2.52 3.88
C ASN A 103 -5.99 1.12 3.41
N ASP A 104 -5.04 0.19 3.29
CA ASP A 104 -5.29 -1.15 2.78
C ASP A 104 -6.32 -1.89 3.62
N TYR A 105 -6.25 -1.77 4.95
CA TYR A 105 -7.26 -2.33 5.83
C TYR A 105 -8.64 -1.68 5.64
N LEU A 106 -8.70 -0.36 5.47
CA LEU A 106 -9.95 0.35 5.18
C LEU A 106 -10.57 -0.14 3.86
N GLN A 107 -9.76 -0.35 2.82
CA GLN A 107 -10.25 -0.87 1.55
C GLN A 107 -10.82 -2.29 1.70
N LEU A 108 -10.09 -3.17 2.37
CA LEU A 108 -10.46 -4.59 2.51
C LEU A 108 -11.69 -4.81 3.38
N VAL A 109 -11.87 -3.99 4.41
CA VAL A 109 -12.92 -4.18 5.41
C VAL A 109 -14.08 -3.22 5.17
N THR A 110 -13.81 -1.92 5.17
CA THR A 110 -14.86 -0.90 5.11
C THR A 110 -15.37 -0.75 3.70
N VAL A 111 -14.49 -0.45 2.73
CA VAL A 111 -14.93 -0.18 1.35
C VAL A 111 -15.54 -1.42 0.72
N ARG A 112 -14.82 -2.53 0.72
CA ARG A 112 -15.37 -3.81 0.23
C ARG A 112 -16.65 -4.20 0.95
N GLY A 113 -16.73 -4.06 2.27
CA GLY A 113 -17.92 -4.37 3.05
C GLY A 113 -19.13 -3.53 2.64
N SER A 114 -18.95 -2.22 2.53
CA SER A 114 -19.96 -1.27 2.08
C SER A 114 -20.44 -1.55 0.65
N LEU A 115 -19.53 -1.89 -0.27
CA LEU A 115 -19.89 -2.25 -1.65
C LEU A 115 -20.76 -3.50 -1.70
N LEU A 116 -20.36 -4.56 -0.97
CA LEU A 116 -21.11 -5.82 -0.91
C LEU A 116 -22.48 -5.66 -0.22
N ALA A 117 -22.61 -4.69 0.68
CA ALA A 117 -23.86 -4.35 1.34
C ALA A 117 -24.72 -3.32 0.58
N GLY A 118 -24.22 -2.78 -0.55
CA GLY A 118 -24.89 -1.71 -1.30
C GLY A 118 -24.95 -0.36 -0.57
N GLN A 119 -24.13 -0.16 0.46
CA GLN A 119 -24.08 1.06 1.28
C GLN A 119 -23.07 2.05 0.70
N LEU A 120 -23.50 2.87 -0.26
CA LEU A 120 -22.58 3.73 -1.03
C LEU A 120 -22.49 5.17 -0.52
N GLU A 121 -23.40 5.59 0.36
CA GLU A 121 -23.42 6.95 0.90
C GLU A 121 -22.16 7.23 1.73
N GLY A 122 -21.47 8.33 1.42
CA GLY A 122 -20.24 8.73 2.11
C GLY A 122 -19.01 7.88 1.80
N LEU A 123 -19.10 6.94 0.83
CA LEU A 123 -18.01 6.05 0.49
C LEU A 123 -16.92 6.71 -0.36
N ASP A 124 -17.28 7.71 -1.17
CA ASP A 124 -16.42 8.35 -2.17
C ASP A 124 -15.02 8.74 -1.64
N PRO A 125 -14.86 9.38 -0.46
CA PRO A 125 -13.54 9.82 0.02
C PRO A 125 -12.58 8.66 0.31
N PHE A 126 -13.11 7.45 0.49
CA PHE A 126 -12.35 6.27 0.89
C PHE A 126 -12.06 5.32 -0.27
N VAL A 127 -12.63 5.52 -1.45
CA VAL A 127 -12.36 4.63 -2.59
C VAL A 127 -10.96 4.94 -3.17
N TRP A 128 -10.09 3.93 -3.25
CA TRP A 128 -8.70 4.15 -3.71
C TRP A 128 -8.57 4.63 -5.15
N THR A 129 -9.54 4.32 -6.01
CA THR A 129 -9.57 4.80 -7.40
C THR A 129 -10.15 6.20 -7.54
N ASN A 130 -10.63 6.82 -6.45
CA ASN A 130 -11.08 8.21 -6.48
C ASN A 130 -9.86 9.14 -6.33
N PRO A 131 -9.45 9.87 -7.39
CA PRO A 131 -8.32 10.77 -7.33
C PRO A 131 -8.55 11.96 -6.38
N TYR A 132 -9.81 12.27 -6.06
CA TYR A 132 -10.20 13.32 -5.11
C TYR A 132 -10.43 12.79 -3.69
N GLY A 133 -10.22 11.49 -3.48
CA GLY A 133 -10.34 10.86 -2.17
C GLY A 133 -9.19 11.22 -1.23
N VAL A 134 -9.35 10.86 0.04
CA VAL A 134 -8.33 11.10 1.08
C VAL A 134 -6.99 10.48 0.70
N PHE A 135 -7.03 9.32 0.04
CA PHE A 135 -5.81 8.59 -0.34
C PHE A 135 -5.06 9.25 -1.49
N GLY A 136 -5.77 9.74 -2.52
CA GLY A 136 -5.14 10.53 -3.58
C GLY A 136 -4.46 11.79 -3.04
N ALA A 137 -5.09 12.46 -2.07
CA ALA A 137 -4.49 13.62 -1.41
C ALA A 137 -3.23 13.28 -0.59
N LEU A 138 -3.26 12.17 0.16
CA LEU A 138 -2.09 11.69 0.93
C LEU A 138 -0.93 11.25 0.02
N GLU A 139 -1.24 10.61 -1.09
CA GLU A 139 -0.25 10.21 -2.09
C GLU A 139 0.39 11.45 -2.75
N ALA A 140 -0.41 12.46 -3.11
CA ALA A 140 0.08 13.73 -3.66
C ALA A 140 1.02 14.47 -2.68
N LEU A 141 0.78 14.40 -1.36
CA LEU A 141 1.70 14.95 -0.35
C LEU A 141 3.09 14.29 -0.41
N GLY A 142 3.17 13.00 -0.74
CA GLY A 142 4.45 12.31 -0.94
C GLY A 142 5.22 12.82 -2.17
N TYR A 143 4.50 13.22 -3.23
CA TYR A 143 5.07 13.69 -4.49
C TYR A 143 5.34 15.20 -4.55
N LEU A 144 4.88 15.97 -3.55
CA LEU A 144 5.09 17.43 -3.47
C LEU A 144 6.57 17.87 -3.41
N SER A 145 7.53 16.94 -3.37
CA SER A 145 8.95 17.20 -3.61
C SER A 145 9.32 17.39 -5.10
N HIS A 146 8.39 17.18 -6.03
CA HIS A 146 8.63 17.15 -7.49
C HIS A 146 7.71 18.05 -8.33
N SER A 147 6.97 19.02 -7.75
CA SER A 147 6.23 19.97 -8.59
C SER A 147 7.18 20.99 -9.25
N PRO A 148 7.29 21.08 -10.59
CA PRO A 148 7.81 22.29 -11.21
C PRO A 148 6.81 23.41 -10.94
N HIS A 149 7.33 24.53 -10.45
CA HIS A 149 6.61 25.80 -10.37
C HIS A 149 6.05 26.22 -11.73
#